data_AF-A0A822IIT1-F1
#
_entry.id   AF-A0A822IIT1-F1
#
_cell.length_a   1.000
_cell.length_b   1.000
_cell.length_c   1.000
_cell.angle_alpha   90.00
_cell.angle_beta   90.00
_cell.angle_gamma   90.00
#
_symmetry.space_group_name_H-M   'P 1'
#
loop_
_entity.id
_entity.type
_entity.pdbx_description
1 polymer ?
#
loop_
_entity_poly.entity_id
_entity_poly.type
_entity_poly.pdbx_seq_one_letter_code
_entity_poly.pdbx_strand_id
1 'polypeptide(L)'
;MSLNETYLGNVENVRRANPGAVIIDVTRRAGSVLSPSWDMLNEYKAGKMTWDGYISRFICEMDNPECKIEMLRIGELARTKEVYLVCFERVGNCHRFLLVDMIKRAMIIEACRRMNQLVTERPDLVKASYDTIAKELRVEA
;
A
#
# COMPACT_ATOMS: atom_id res chain seq x y z
N MET A 1 -3.25 8.19 -6.16
CA MET A 1 -3.64 7.73 -4.80
C MET A 1 -2.78 8.48 -3.80
N SER A 2 -3.36 8.82 -2.67
CA SER A 2 -2.74 9.60 -1.59
C SER A 2 -2.40 8.70 -0.41
N LEU A 3 -1.39 7.85 -0.59
CA LEU A 3 -0.87 6.97 0.44
C LEU A 3 0.51 7.43 0.88
N ASN A 4 0.59 7.87 2.12
CA ASN A 4 1.76 8.45 2.76
C ASN A 4 2.15 7.65 4.02
N GLU A 5 3.29 7.98 4.61
CA GLU A 5 3.74 7.46 5.89
C GLU A 5 4.07 8.60 6.86
N THR A 6 4.05 8.30 8.15
CA THR A 6 4.67 9.14 9.18
C THR A 6 5.04 8.26 10.38
N TYR A 7 5.55 8.88 11.45
CA TYR A 7 5.80 8.21 12.71
C TYR A 7 4.83 8.71 13.80
N LEU A 8 4.58 7.87 14.82
CA LEU A 8 3.58 8.13 15.86
C LEU A 8 3.74 9.51 16.52
N GLY A 9 4.98 9.94 16.78
CA GLY A 9 5.28 11.25 17.37
C GLY A 9 4.90 12.47 16.50
N ASN A 10 4.58 12.27 15.22
CA ASN A 10 4.21 13.34 14.29
C ASN A 10 2.72 13.29 13.87
N VAL A 11 1.94 12.34 14.39
CA VAL A 11 0.51 12.18 14.05
C VAL A 11 -0.28 13.47 14.29
N GLU A 12 -0.01 14.17 15.38
CA GLU A 12 -0.76 15.37 15.74
C GLU A 12 -0.49 16.54 14.77
N ASN A 13 0.74 16.66 14.28
CA ASN A 13 1.06 17.66 13.24
C ASN A 13 0.38 17.30 11.92
N VAL A 14 0.34 16.01 11.55
CA VAL A 14 -0.39 15.55 10.36
C VAL A 14 -1.87 15.85 10.47
N ARG A 15 -2.50 15.61 11.63
CA ARG A 15 -3.92 15.94 11.85
C ARG A 15 -4.19 17.44 11.78
N ARG A 16 -3.29 18.28 12.29
CA ARG A 16 -3.42 19.74 12.18
C ARG A 16 -3.28 20.23 10.74
N ALA A 17 -2.32 19.68 9.99
CA ALA A 17 -2.10 20.05 8.59
C ALA A 17 -3.21 19.50 7.67
N ASN A 18 -3.70 18.30 7.95
CA ASN A 18 -4.69 17.57 7.16
C ASN A 18 -5.80 16.98 8.07
N PRO A 19 -6.79 17.78 8.51
CA PRO A 19 -7.83 17.33 9.45
C PRO A 19 -8.69 16.15 8.96
N GLY A 20 -8.80 15.98 7.63
CA GLY A 20 -9.52 14.87 7.00
C GLY A 20 -8.67 13.62 6.75
N ALA A 21 -7.38 13.63 7.10
CA ALA A 21 -6.49 12.50 6.85
C ALA A 21 -6.86 11.28 7.71
N VAL A 22 -6.83 10.10 7.08
CA VAL A 22 -7.00 8.83 7.77
C VAL A 22 -5.64 8.35 8.28
N ILE A 23 -5.55 8.13 9.58
CA ILE A 23 -4.34 7.62 10.24
C ILE A 23 -4.53 6.14 10.51
N ILE A 24 -3.64 5.30 9.97
CA ILE A 24 -3.69 3.84 10.14
C ILE A 24 -2.43 3.40 10.89
N ASP A 25 -2.64 2.98 12.14
CA ASP A 25 -1.58 2.42 12.99
C ASP A 25 -1.27 0.99 12.54
N VAL A 26 -0.08 0.79 11.97
CA VAL A 26 0.41 -0.52 11.50
C VAL A 26 1.31 -1.19 12.53
N THR A 27 1.31 -0.70 13.77
CA THR A 27 2.07 -1.32 14.85
C THR A 27 1.37 -2.58 15.35
N ARG A 28 2.18 -3.50 15.88
CA ARG A 28 1.69 -4.67 16.59
C ARG A 28 0.89 -4.31 17.84
N ARG A 29 1.20 -3.19 18.50
CA ARG A 29 0.45 -2.69 19.67
C ARG A 29 -1.00 -2.38 19.31
N ALA A 30 -1.25 -1.88 18.10
CA ALA A 30 -2.60 -1.61 17.61
C ALA A 30 -3.35 -2.88 17.14
N GLY A 31 -2.71 -4.06 17.21
CA GLY A 31 -3.28 -5.31 16.70
C GLY A 31 -3.34 -5.37 15.18
N SER A 32 -2.50 -4.59 14.48
CA SER A 32 -2.52 -4.58 13.02
C SER A 32 -2.09 -5.93 12.46
N VAL A 33 -2.88 -6.46 11.52
CA VAL A 33 -2.55 -7.66 10.73
C VAL A 33 -1.32 -7.44 9.85
N LEU A 34 -1.01 -6.18 9.53
CA LEU A 34 0.17 -5.77 8.76
C LEU A 34 1.42 -5.58 9.62
N SER A 35 1.37 -5.98 10.89
CA SER A 35 2.52 -5.92 11.79
C SER A 35 3.39 -7.18 11.68
N PRO A 36 4.72 -7.05 11.72
CA PRO A 36 5.63 -8.19 11.77
C PRO A 36 5.39 -9.05 13.01
N SER A 37 5.72 -10.35 12.94
CA SER A 37 5.63 -11.26 14.07
C SER A 37 6.54 -10.85 15.24
N TRP A 38 6.19 -11.28 16.45
CA TRP A 38 6.97 -11.01 17.65
C TRP A 38 8.35 -11.65 17.56
N ASP A 39 8.40 -12.89 17.07
CA ASP A 39 9.65 -13.63 16.88
C ASP A 39 10.57 -12.89 15.90
N MET A 40 10.02 -12.45 14.77
CA MET A 40 10.76 -11.67 13.79
C MET A 40 11.30 -10.35 14.36
N LEU A 41 10.45 -9.58 15.05
CA LEU A 41 10.86 -8.34 15.69
C LEU A 41 11.97 -8.56 16.73
N ASN A 42 11.84 -9.62 17.53
CA ASN A 42 12.79 -9.94 18.59
C ASN A 42 14.13 -10.42 18.01
N GLU A 43 14.12 -11.23 16.96
CA GLU A 43 15.34 -11.67 16.27
C GLU A 43 16.11 -10.50 15.65
N TYR A 44 15.40 -9.60 14.97
CA TYR A 44 16.01 -8.41 14.36
C TYR A 44 16.60 -7.47 15.44
N LYS A 45 15.86 -7.21 16.52
CA LYS A 45 16.35 -6.41 17.65
C LYS A 45 17.54 -7.05 18.37
N ALA A 46 17.60 -8.38 18.40
CA ALA A 46 18.73 -9.12 18.96
C ALA A 46 19.95 -9.19 18.02
N GLY A 47 19.89 -8.57 16.83
CA GLY A 47 20.98 -8.58 15.85
C GLY A 47 21.18 -9.94 15.16
N LYS A 48 20.21 -10.86 15.28
CA LYS A 48 20.27 -12.20 14.66
C LYS A 48 19.88 -12.20 13.18
N MET A 49 19.38 -11.06 12.70
CA MET A 49 18.84 -10.88 11.36
C MET A 49 19.31 -9.55 10.79
N THR A 50 19.79 -9.54 9.55
CA THR A 50 20.09 -8.32 8.82
C THR A 50 18.80 -7.64 8.36
N TRP A 51 18.88 -6.38 7.94
CA TRP A 51 17.71 -5.71 7.38
C TRP A 51 17.21 -6.37 6.08
N ASP A 52 18.11 -6.84 5.22
CA ASP A 52 17.69 -7.55 4.01
C ASP A 52 16.97 -8.86 4.35
N GLY A 53 17.47 -9.60 5.36
CA GLY A 53 16.78 -10.79 5.88
C GLY A 53 15.41 -10.45 6.48
N TYR A 54 15.31 -9.30 7.15
CA TYR A 54 14.05 -8.77 7.65
C TYR A 54 13.08 -8.49 6.50
N ILE A 55 13.51 -7.81 5.44
CA ILE A 55 12.63 -7.54 4.28
C ILE A 55 12.09 -8.84 3.69
N SER A 56 12.96 -9.81 3.44
CA SER A 56 12.55 -11.10 2.85
C SER A 56 11.53 -11.82 3.72
N ARG A 57 11.79 -11.96 5.03
CA ARG A 57 10.86 -12.62 5.95
C ARG A 57 9.55 -11.84 6.11
N PHE A 58 9.60 -10.51 6.13
CA PHE A 58 8.42 -9.67 6.28
C PHE A 58 7.48 -9.83 5.08
N ILE A 59 8.04 -9.85 3.86
CA ILE A 59 7.26 -10.10 2.65
C ILE A 59 6.55 -11.46 2.72
N CYS A 60 7.24 -12.50 3.21
CA CYS A 60 6.62 -13.81 3.41
C CYS A 60 5.50 -13.78 4.46
N GLU A 61 5.69 -13.09 5.59
CA GLU A 61 4.63 -12.96 6.61
C GLU A 61 3.39 -12.24 6.07
N MET A 62 3.58 -11.24 5.21
CA MET A 62 2.49 -10.50 4.57
C MET A 62 1.83 -11.26 3.40
N ASP A 63 2.40 -12.39 2.96
CA ASP A 63 1.85 -13.19 1.86
C ASP A 63 0.71 -14.11 2.32
N ASN A 64 -0.32 -13.52 2.92
CA ASN A 64 -1.52 -14.24 3.35
C ASN A 64 -2.79 -13.46 2.96
N PRO A 65 -3.96 -14.13 2.90
CA PRO A 65 -5.20 -13.50 2.45
C PRO A 65 -5.63 -12.28 3.27
N GLU A 66 -5.48 -12.33 4.60
CA GLU A 66 -5.90 -11.25 5.49
C GLU A 66 -5.08 -9.97 5.26
N CYS A 67 -3.76 -10.10 5.16
CA CYS A 67 -2.88 -8.99 4.83
C CYS A 67 -3.16 -8.43 3.44
N LYS A 68 -3.41 -9.28 2.43
CA LYS A 68 -3.76 -8.84 1.07
C LYS A 68 -5.06 -8.05 1.05
N ILE A 69 -6.09 -8.52 1.75
CA ILE A 69 -7.37 -7.83 1.87
C ILE A 69 -7.18 -6.46 2.52
N GLU A 70 -6.43 -6.41 3.63
CA GLU A 70 -6.20 -5.15 4.33
C GLU A 70 -5.38 -4.16 3.50
N MET A 71 -4.35 -4.63 2.80
CA MET A 71 -3.57 -3.81 1.87
C MET A 71 -4.44 -3.21 0.74
N LEU A 72 -5.32 -4.02 0.14
CA LEU A 72 -6.25 -3.54 -0.88
C LEU A 72 -7.27 -2.55 -0.32
N ARG A 73 -7.82 -2.80 0.87
CA ARG A 73 -8.74 -1.88 1.56
C ARG A 73 -8.09 -0.52 1.77
N ILE A 74 -6.84 -0.50 2.25
CA ILE A 74 -6.08 0.73 2.45
C ILE A 74 -5.81 1.42 1.13
N GLY A 75 -5.40 0.68 0.10
CA GLY A 75 -5.14 1.21 -1.23
C GLY A 75 -6.37 1.86 -1.88
N GLU A 76 -7.54 1.22 -1.78
CA GLU A 76 -8.80 1.79 -2.27
C GLU A 76 -9.21 3.03 -1.47
N LEU A 77 -9.03 3.02 -0.14
CA LEU A 77 -9.26 4.21 0.69
C LEU A 77 -8.37 5.39 0.25
N ALA A 78 -7.10 5.11 -0.04
CA ALA A 78 -6.14 6.09 -0.52
C ALA A 78 -6.44 6.64 -1.93
N ARG A 79 -7.41 6.07 -2.66
CA ARG A 79 -7.88 6.68 -3.93
C ARG A 79 -8.74 7.91 -3.71
N THR A 80 -9.36 8.05 -2.53
CA THR A 80 -10.35 9.10 -2.24
C THR A 80 -9.99 9.96 -1.03
N LYS A 81 -9.07 9.50 -0.19
CA LYS A 81 -8.64 10.20 1.03
C LYS A 81 -7.13 10.22 1.15
N GLU A 82 -6.61 11.24 1.84
CA GLU A 82 -5.24 11.24 2.34
C GLU A 82 -5.10 10.16 3.44
N VAL A 83 -4.26 9.16 3.22
CA VAL A 83 -4.02 8.07 4.17
C VAL A 83 -2.56 8.11 4.62
N TYR A 84 -2.33 7.98 5.93
CA TYR A 84 -1.00 7.89 6.52
C TYR A 84 -0.86 6.57 7.28
N LEU A 85 0.12 5.75 6.89
CA LEU A 85 0.55 4.61 7.70
C LEU A 85 1.50 5.09 8.79
N VAL A 86 1.30 4.63 10.03
CA VAL A 86 2.10 5.07 11.17
C VAL A 86 2.72 3.93 11.95
N CYS A 87 3.99 4.12 12.31
CA CYS A 87 4.75 3.24 13.19
C CYS A 87 5.61 4.07 14.18
N PHE A 88 6.39 3.42 15.05
CA PHE A 88 7.19 4.09 16.06
C PHE A 88 8.42 4.81 15.50
N GLU A 89 9.13 4.18 14.57
CA GLU A 89 10.47 4.61 14.16
C GLU A 89 10.41 5.93 13.38
N ARG A 90 11.16 6.96 13.78
CA ARG A 90 11.13 8.23 13.02
C ARG A 90 11.77 8.10 11.63
N VAL A 91 12.94 7.47 11.56
CA VAL A 91 13.75 7.30 10.35
C VAL A 91 14.38 5.91 10.32
N GLY A 92 14.85 5.48 9.13
CA GLY A 92 15.61 4.24 8.96
C GLY A 92 14.74 3.03 8.66
N ASN A 93 15.14 1.89 9.19
CA ASN A 93 14.54 0.59 8.89
C ASN A 93 13.21 0.41 9.64
N CYS A 94 12.10 0.55 8.92
CA CYS A 94 10.75 0.35 9.46
C CYS A 94 9.85 -0.34 8.43
N HIS A 95 9.02 -1.28 8.89
CA HIS A 95 8.14 -2.04 8.00
C HIS A 95 7.06 -1.17 7.34
N ARG A 96 6.72 0.00 7.90
CA ARG A 96 5.72 0.89 7.28
C ARG A 96 6.14 1.35 5.87
N PHE A 97 7.43 1.54 5.63
CA PHE A 97 7.95 1.91 4.31
C PHE A 97 7.73 0.76 3.31
N LEU A 98 8.01 -0.47 3.76
CA LEU A 98 7.75 -1.68 2.98
C LEU A 98 6.25 -1.82 2.66
N LEU A 99 5.39 -1.59 3.66
CA LEU A 99 3.94 -1.65 3.48
C LEU A 99 3.42 -0.65 2.47
N VAL A 100 3.92 0.59 2.47
CA VAL A 100 3.55 1.59 1.45
C VAL A 100 3.80 1.01 0.06
N ASP A 101 5.02 0.52 -0.20
CA ASP A 101 5.39 -0.05 -1.50
C ASP A 101 4.57 -1.29 -1.87
N MET A 102 4.32 -2.18 -0.91
CA MET A 102 3.50 -3.38 -1.11
C MET A 102 2.06 -3.02 -1.46
N ILE A 103 1.46 -2.03 -0.81
CA ILE A 103 0.11 -1.55 -1.13
C ILE A 103 0.08 -0.91 -2.52
N LYS A 104 1.09 -0.10 -2.88
CA LYS A 104 1.16 0.47 -4.24
C LYS A 104 1.18 -0.63 -5.30
N ARG A 105 2.01 -1.66 -5.10
CA ARG A 105 2.12 -2.80 -6.00
C ARG A 105 0.82 -3.60 -6.06
N ALA A 106 0.18 -3.87 -4.93
CA ALA A 106 -1.09 -4.57 -4.86
C ALA A 106 -2.18 -3.86 -5.68
N MET A 107 -2.25 -2.53 -5.59
CA MET A 107 -3.21 -1.72 -6.35
C MET A 107 -2.95 -1.78 -7.86
N ILE A 108 -1.68 -1.78 -8.29
CA ILE A 108 -1.33 -1.92 -9.72
C ILE A 108 -1.75 -3.30 -10.23
N ILE A 109 -1.39 -4.37 -9.50
CA ILE A 109 -1.73 -5.74 -9.86
C ILE A 109 -3.25 -5.91 -9.97
N GLU A 110 -4.00 -5.34 -9.02
CA GLU A 110 -5.47 -5.39 -9.02
C GLU A 110 -6.07 -4.62 -10.19
N ALA A 111 -5.54 -3.44 -10.52
CA ALA A 111 -5.97 -2.68 -11.70
C ALA A 111 -5.70 -3.46 -13.00
N CYS A 112 -4.52 -4.07 -13.14
CA CYS A 112 -4.19 -4.92 -14.29
C CYS A 112 -5.14 -6.13 -14.38
N ARG A 113 -5.47 -6.77 -13.25
CA ARG A 113 -6.42 -7.89 -13.22
C ARG A 113 -7.80 -7.47 -13.71
N ARG A 114 -8.35 -6.35 -13.20
CA ARG A 114 -9.64 -5.81 -13.62
C ARG A 114 -9.66 -5.45 -15.11
N MET A 115 -8.58 -4.87 -15.62
CA MET A 115 -8.45 -4.54 -17.03
C MET A 115 -8.43 -5.79 -17.91
N ASN A 116 -7.64 -6.81 -17.54
CA ASN A 116 -7.59 -8.07 -18.26
C ASN A 116 -8.97 -8.74 -18.30
N GLN A 117 -9.68 -8.74 -17.17
CA GLN A 117 -11.04 -9.27 -17.10
C GLN A 117 -11.99 -8.51 -18.06
N LEU A 118 -11.94 -7.18 -18.08
CA LEU A 118 -12.76 -6.37 -18.99
C LEU A 118 -12.45 -6.64 -20.47
N VAL A 119 -11.17 -6.82 -20.83
CA VAL A 119 -10.76 -7.18 -22.19
C VAL A 119 -11.34 -8.54 -22.60
N THR A 120 -11.33 -9.51 -21.68
CA THR A 120 -11.88 -10.85 -21.94
C THR A 120 -13.40 -10.85 -22.04
N GLU A 121 -14.09 -10.16 -21.13
CA GLU A 121 -15.55 -10.21 -21.02
C GLU A 121 -16.26 -9.22 -21.95
N ARG A 122 -15.65 -8.06 -22.21
CA ARG A 122 -16.22 -6.94 -22.98
C ARG A 122 -15.20 -6.32 -23.95
N PRO A 123 -14.66 -7.10 -24.90
CA PRO A 123 -13.69 -6.60 -25.88
C PRO A 123 -14.26 -5.47 -26.74
N ASP A 124 -15.59 -5.44 -26.93
CA ASP A 124 -16.32 -4.39 -27.64
C ASP A 124 -16.11 -3.00 -27.00
N LEU A 125 -16.22 -2.90 -25.67
CA LEU A 125 -16.05 -1.65 -24.93
C LEU A 125 -14.61 -1.17 -24.94
N VAL A 126 -13.66 -2.10 -24.84
CA VAL A 126 -12.23 -1.77 -24.90
C VAL A 126 -11.89 -1.24 -26.29
N LYS A 127 -12.33 -1.91 -27.36
CA LYS A 127 -12.13 -1.44 -28.73
C LYS A 127 -12.74 -0.06 -28.97
N ALA A 128 -13.97 0.17 -28.54
CA ALA A 128 -14.62 1.47 -28.68
C ALA A 128 -13.86 2.60 -27.95
N SER A 129 -13.31 2.30 -26.77
CA SER A 129 -12.47 3.27 -26.03
C SER A 129 -11.18 3.59 -26.79
N TYR A 130 -10.48 2.58 -27.32
CA TYR A 130 -9.28 2.77 -28.15
C TYR A 130 -9.58 3.59 -29.41
N ASP A 131 -10.66 3.27 -30.13
CA ASP A 131 -11.05 3.98 -31.35
C ASP A 131 -11.37 5.45 -31.06
N THR A 132 -11.97 5.74 -29.89
CA THR A 132 -12.26 7.11 -29.42
C THR A 132 -10.96 7.87 -29.16
N ILE A 133 -10.04 7.31 -28.37
CA ILE A 133 -8.75 7.93 -28.05
C ILE A 133 -7.91 8.15 -29.33
N ALA A 134 -7.87 7.15 -30.23
CA ALA A 134 -7.14 7.25 -31.49
C ALA A 134 -7.71 8.34 -32.41
N LYS A 135 -9.02 8.58 -32.35
CA LYS A 135 -9.65 9.68 -33.07
C LYS A 135 -9.27 11.03 -32.48
N GLU A 136 -9.30 11.18 -31.15
CA GLU A 136 -8.91 12.42 -30.46
C GLU A 136 -7.45 12.81 -30.77
N LEU A 137 -6.52 11.84 -30.68
CA LEU A 137 -5.11 12.06 -30.97
C LEU A 137 -4.80 12.39 -32.45
N ARG A 138 -5.72 12.06 -33.37
CA ARG A 138 -5.60 12.38 -34.81
C ARG A 138 -6.19 13.73 -35.18
N VAL A 139 -6.98 14.34 -34.29
CA VAL A 139 -7.55 15.69 -34.51
C VAL A 139 -6.55 16.77 -34.09
N GLU A 140 -5.49 16.42 -33.36
CA GLU A 140 -4.42 17.31 -32.91
C GLU A 140 -3.18 17.33 -33.85
N ALA A 141 -3.22 16.67 -35.02
CA ALA A 141 -2.13 16.60 -35.99
C ALA A 141 -2.52 17.21 -37.34
#